data_AF-A0AA96LQ76-F1
#
_entry.id   AF-A0AA96LQ76-F1
#
_cell.length_a   1.000
_cell.length_b   1.000
_cell.length_c   1.000
_cell.angle_alpha   90.00
_cell.angle_beta   90.00
_cell.angle_gamma   90.00
#
_symmetry.space_group_name_H-M   'P 1'
#
loop_
_entity.id
_entity.type
_entity.pdbx_description
1 polymer ?
#
loop_
_entity_poly.entity_id
_entity_poly.type
_entity_poly.pdbx_seq_one_letter_code
_entity_poly.pdbx_strand_id
1 'polypeptide(L)'
;MSTYMLVDRTSDWFYDEDVELDPYLCSIQILKSLSTRQVQGIKYNRVQMVRSLLNRGSQEALDSLDAALVILSSRNLVDIIAKENLSSVITITEKGLAALQSFLEEYKK
;
A
#
# COMPACT_ATOMS: atom_id res chain seq x y z
N MET A 1 -26.01 -31.67 20.97
CA MET A 1 -24.59 -31.47 21.31
C MET A 1 -24.12 -30.23 20.57
N SER A 2 -23.86 -29.15 21.27
CA SER A 2 -23.36 -27.90 20.68
C SER A 2 -21.85 -28.00 20.56
N THR A 3 -21.34 -28.14 19.34
CA THR A 3 -19.92 -28.10 19.05
C THR A 3 -19.46 -26.65 19.20
N TYR A 4 -18.66 -26.35 20.22
CA TYR A 4 -18.00 -25.06 20.35
C TYR A 4 -16.68 -25.14 19.59
N MET A 5 -16.56 -24.36 18.51
CA MET A 5 -15.28 -24.17 17.82
C MET A 5 -14.47 -23.16 18.65
N LEU A 6 -13.42 -23.65 19.31
CA LEU A 6 -12.42 -22.79 19.94
C LEU A 6 -11.59 -22.17 18.82
N VAL A 7 -11.92 -20.94 18.45
CA VAL A 7 -11.13 -20.14 17.49
C VAL A 7 -9.92 -19.60 18.25
N ASP A 8 -8.77 -20.21 18.03
CA ASP A 8 -7.49 -19.70 18.51
C ASP A 8 -7.11 -18.48 17.65
N ARG A 9 -7.25 -17.28 18.22
CA ARG A 9 -6.89 -16.03 17.54
C ARG A 9 -5.39 -15.84 17.36
N THR A 10 -4.55 -16.73 17.92
CA THR A 10 -3.10 -16.67 17.73
C THR A 10 -2.65 -17.34 16.42
N SER A 11 -3.49 -18.17 15.79
CA SER A 11 -3.21 -18.78 14.48
C SER A 11 -3.85 -18.06 13.29
N ASP A 12 -4.75 -17.10 13.53
CA ASP A 12 -5.55 -16.39 12.51
C ASP A 12 -4.92 -15.07 12.02
N TRP A 13 -3.62 -14.86 12.26
CA TRP A 13 -2.95 -13.59 11.91
C TRP A 13 -2.69 -13.41 10.41
N PHE A 14 -2.85 -14.46 9.60
CA PHE A 14 -2.67 -14.40 8.16
C PHE A 14 -3.86 -15.10 7.49
N TYR A 15 -4.90 -14.33 7.22
CA TYR A 15 -5.94 -14.74 6.27
C TYR A 15 -5.29 -14.70 4.86
N ASP A 16 -4.58 -15.78 4.53
CA ASP A 16 -3.85 -16.00 3.28
C ASP A 16 -4.82 -16.33 2.13
N GLU A 17 -5.60 -15.36 1.67
CA GLU A 17 -6.28 -15.53 0.37
C GLU A 17 -5.54 -14.81 -0.77
N ASP A 18 -4.68 -13.82 -0.47
CA ASP A 18 -3.78 -13.25 -1.48
C ASP A 18 -2.70 -12.34 -0.87
N VAL A 19 -1.44 -12.80 -0.85
CA VAL A 19 -0.30 -11.99 -0.41
C VAL A 19 -0.18 -10.69 -1.24
N GLU A 20 -0.63 -10.72 -2.49
CA GLU A 20 -0.65 -9.55 -3.38
C GLU A 20 -1.68 -8.49 -2.95
N LEU A 21 -2.72 -8.88 -2.21
CA LEU A 21 -3.74 -7.96 -1.67
C LEU A 21 -3.41 -7.47 -0.26
N ASP A 22 -2.28 -7.86 0.33
CA ASP A 22 -1.87 -7.33 1.63
C ASP A 22 -1.63 -5.80 1.52
N PRO A 23 -2.38 -4.97 2.29
CA PRO A 23 -2.18 -3.53 2.32
C PRO A 23 -0.74 -3.12 2.66
N TYR A 24 -0.02 -3.91 3.46
CA TYR A 24 1.38 -3.65 3.80
C TYR A 24 2.29 -3.87 2.59
N LEU A 25 2.14 -4.98 1.87
CA LEU A 25 2.89 -5.24 0.64
C LEU A 25 2.58 -4.18 -0.43
N CYS A 26 1.30 -3.84 -0.58
CA CYS A 26 0.85 -2.78 -1.49
C CYS A 26 1.48 -1.43 -1.12
N SER A 27 1.59 -1.11 0.17
CA SER A 27 2.23 0.13 0.64
C SER A 27 3.71 0.22 0.25
N ILE A 28 4.44 -0.90 0.33
CA ILE A 28 5.85 -0.97 -0.08
C ILE A 28 5.99 -0.82 -1.59
N GLN A 29 5.10 -1.45 -2.38
CA GLN A 29 5.09 -1.30 -3.84
C GLN A 29 4.81 0.15 -4.27
N ILE A 30 3.90 0.84 -3.58
CA ILE A 30 3.64 2.27 -3.78
C ILE A 30 4.90 3.09 -3.47
N LEU A 31 5.54 2.86 -2.33
CA LEU A 31 6.77 3.57 -1.99
C LEU A 31 7.88 3.29 -3.01
N LYS A 32 8.02 2.06 -3.48
CA LYS A 32 9.02 1.66 -4.49
C LYS A 32 8.76 2.31 -5.85
N SER A 33 7.50 2.40 -6.26
CA SER A 33 7.14 3.08 -7.51
C SER A 33 7.37 4.59 -7.39
N LEU A 34 7.02 5.20 -6.26
CA LEU A 34 7.28 6.63 -6.00
C LEU A 34 8.78 6.95 -5.87
N SER A 35 9.60 6.05 -5.32
CA SER A 35 11.04 6.26 -5.17
C SER A 35 11.77 6.33 -6.51
N THR A 36 11.22 5.73 -7.58
CA THR A 36 11.73 5.91 -8.95
C THR A 36 11.33 7.26 -9.58
N ARG A 37 10.29 7.92 -9.06
CA ARG A 37 9.71 9.16 -9.61
C ARG A 37 9.54 10.25 -8.55
N GLN A 38 10.57 10.47 -7.74
CA GLN A 38 10.53 11.35 -6.56
C GLN A 38 10.05 12.78 -6.87
N VAL A 39 10.46 13.33 -8.02
CA VAL A 39 10.17 14.73 -8.39
C VAL A 39 8.81 14.92 -9.09
N GLN A 40 8.39 13.95 -9.92
CA GLN A 40 7.13 14.06 -10.67
C GLN A 40 5.91 13.55 -9.88
N GLY A 41 6.13 12.65 -8.92
CA GLY A 41 5.07 11.95 -8.23
C GLY A 41 4.29 11.01 -9.15
N ILE A 42 3.22 10.43 -8.61
CA ILE A 42 2.28 9.58 -9.35
C ILE A 42 0.91 10.24 -9.33
N LYS A 43 0.28 10.39 -10.49
CA LYS A 43 -1.10 10.87 -10.57
C LYS A 43 -2.01 9.86 -9.87
N TYR A 44 -2.79 10.34 -8.90
CA TYR A 44 -3.76 9.52 -8.20
C TYR A 44 -4.91 9.16 -9.14
N ASN A 45 -4.89 7.91 -9.59
CA ASN A 45 -5.97 7.29 -10.34
C ASN A 45 -6.08 5.85 -9.84
N ARG A 46 -7.06 5.60 -8.96
CA ARG A 46 -7.25 4.31 -8.28
C ARG A 46 -7.19 3.13 -9.24
N VAL A 47 -7.92 3.18 -10.35
CA VAL A 47 -7.98 2.09 -11.34
C VAL A 47 -6.64 1.86 -12.04
N GLN A 48 -5.96 2.94 -12.44
CA GLN A 48 -4.64 2.81 -13.08
C GLN A 48 -3.59 2.31 -12.10
N MET A 49 -3.62 2.78 -10.85
CA MET A 49 -2.70 2.36 -9.80
C MET A 49 -2.84 0.87 -9.51
N VAL A 50 -4.05 0.37 -9.26
CA VAL A 50 -4.29 -1.05 -9.04
C VAL A 50 -3.83 -1.90 -10.24
N ARG A 51 -4.16 -1.48 -11.47
CA ARG A 51 -3.69 -2.20 -12.67
C ARG A 51 -2.17 -2.21 -12.80
N SER A 52 -1.49 -1.11 -12.45
CA SER A 52 -0.04 -0.99 -12.59
C SER A 52 0.75 -1.66 -11.46
N LEU A 53 0.20 -1.69 -10.24
CA LEU A 53 0.87 -2.18 -9.04
C LEU A 53 0.54 -3.65 -8.78
N LEU A 54 -0.73 -4.02 -8.88
CA LEU A 54 -1.24 -5.34 -8.52
C LEU A 54 -1.58 -6.21 -9.73
N ASN A 55 -1.48 -5.67 -10.97
CA ASN A 55 -1.87 -6.35 -12.21
C ASN A 55 -3.25 -7.01 -12.18
N ARG A 56 -4.14 -6.46 -11.34
CA ARG A 56 -5.49 -6.97 -11.07
C ARG A 56 -6.50 -5.83 -11.20
N GLY A 57 -7.77 -6.18 -11.33
CA GLY A 57 -8.86 -5.22 -11.50
C GLY A 57 -10.06 -5.54 -10.61
N SER A 58 -9.83 -6.23 -9.49
CA SER A 58 -10.88 -6.63 -8.56
C SER A 58 -11.18 -5.54 -7.53
N GLN A 59 -12.34 -5.64 -6.86
CA GLN A 59 -12.75 -4.68 -5.85
C GLN A 59 -11.83 -4.73 -4.62
N GLU A 60 -11.41 -5.93 -4.23
CA GLU A 60 -10.50 -6.16 -3.11
C GLU A 60 -9.15 -5.47 -3.33
N ALA A 61 -8.68 -5.41 -4.58
CA ALA A 61 -7.44 -4.74 -4.94
C ALA A 61 -7.55 -3.21 -4.83
N LEU A 62 -8.74 -2.64 -5.08
CA LEU A 62 -9.02 -1.22 -4.83
C LEU A 62 -9.08 -0.92 -3.34
N ASP A 63 -9.72 -1.79 -2.55
CA ASP A 63 -9.84 -1.62 -1.11
C ASP A 63 -8.46 -1.73 -0.43
N SER A 64 -7.61 -2.65 -0.92
CA SER A 64 -6.23 -2.82 -0.46
C SER A 64 -5.36 -1.60 -0.81
N LEU A 65 -5.54 -1.01 -2.00
CA LEU A 65 -4.86 0.22 -2.38
C LEU A 65 -5.26 1.38 -1.45
N ASP A 66 -6.55 1.52 -1.15
CA ASP A 66 -7.02 2.60 -0.27
C ASP A 66 -6.49 2.42 1.15
N ALA A 67 -6.52 1.19 1.68
CA ALA A 67 -5.92 0.86 2.97
C ALA A 67 -4.42 1.19 3.00
N ALA A 68 -3.67 0.82 1.95
CA ALA A 68 -2.26 1.14 1.83
C ALA A 68 -2.00 2.66 1.82
N LEU A 69 -2.81 3.44 1.10
CA LEU A 69 -2.68 4.89 1.06
C LEU A 69 -2.99 5.54 2.41
N VAL A 70 -4.00 5.06 3.13
CA VAL A 70 -4.31 5.51 4.49
C VAL A 70 -3.12 5.21 5.42
N ILE A 71 -2.52 4.03 5.33
CA ILE A 71 -1.33 3.67 6.12
C ILE A 71 -0.16 4.61 5.83
N LEU A 72 0.12 4.88 4.55
CA LEU A 72 1.23 5.74 4.13
C LEU A 72 1.00 7.21 4.53
N SER A 73 -0.22 7.71 4.34
CA SER A 73 -0.57 9.09 4.67
C SER A 73 -0.61 9.32 6.19
N SER A 74 -1.19 8.39 6.96
CA SER A 74 -1.25 8.51 8.43
C SER A 74 0.12 8.54 9.11
N ARG A 75 1.12 7.92 8.48
CA ARG A 75 2.53 7.92 8.95
C ARG A 75 3.37 9.03 8.32
N ASN A 76 2.77 9.90 7.54
CA ASN A 76 3.44 10.99 6.83
C ASN A 76 4.62 10.49 5.97
N LEU A 77 4.43 9.34 5.31
CA LEU A 77 5.39 8.75 4.37
C LEU A 77 5.15 9.26 2.96
N VAL A 78 3.92 9.68 2.67
CA VAL A 78 3.46 10.13 1.36
C VAL A 78 2.53 11.32 1.53
N ASP A 79 2.68 12.31 0.65
CA ASP A 79 1.81 13.48 0.55
C ASP A 79 0.86 13.34 -0.64
N ILE A 80 -0.38 13.78 -0.45
CA ILE A 80 -1.41 13.83 -1.49
C ILE A 80 -1.72 15.29 -1.78
N ILE A 81 -1.19 15.79 -2.90
CA ILE A 81 -1.35 17.19 -3.33
C ILE A 81 -2.50 17.26 -4.33
N ALA A 82 -3.58 17.93 -3.95
CA ALA A 82 -4.68 18.23 -4.87
C ALA A 82 -4.26 19.33 -5.86
N LYS A 83 -4.41 19.08 -7.16
CA LYS A 83 -4.27 20.09 -8.22
C LYS A 83 -5.65 20.61 -8.64
N GLU A 84 -5.66 21.84 -9.15
CA GLU A 84 -6.86 22.60 -9.57
C GLU A 84 -7.81 21.83 -10.51
N ASN A 85 -7.32 20.84 -11.25
CA ASN A 85 -8.10 20.04 -12.21
C ASN A 85 -8.73 18.75 -11.61
N LEU A 86 -9.15 18.76 -10.33
CA LEU A 86 -9.68 17.58 -9.63
C LEU A 86 -8.75 16.35 -9.68
N SER A 87 -7.46 16.60 -9.91
CA SER A 87 -6.44 15.55 -10.01
C SER A 87 -5.53 15.65 -8.80
N SER A 88 -5.38 14.55 -8.08
CA SER A 88 -4.44 14.48 -6.97
C SER A 88 -3.13 13.88 -7.45
N VAL A 89 -2.01 14.35 -6.92
CA VAL A 89 -0.69 13.77 -7.17
C VAL A 89 -0.14 13.28 -5.85
N ILE A 90 0.36 12.06 -5.88
CA ILE A 90 0.98 11.38 -4.75
C ILE A 90 2.49 11.60 -4.87
N THR A 91 3.09 12.17 -3.84
CA THR A 91 4.54 12.41 -3.74
C THR A 91 5.10 11.72 -2.52
N ILE A 92 6.29 11.14 -2.64
CA ILE A 92 6.97 10.53 -1.50
C ILE A 92 7.68 11.60 -0.68
N THR A 93 7.58 11.50 0.64
CA THR A 93 8.31 12.38 1.57
C THR A 93 9.71 11.84 1.82
N GLU A 94 10.58 12.65 2.42
CA GLU A 94 11.90 12.18 2.89
C GLU A 94 11.78 11.02 3.89
N LYS A 95 10.75 11.04 4.75
CA LYS A 95 10.46 9.94 5.69
C LYS A 95 10.05 8.67 4.96
N GLY A 96 9.25 8.78 3.90
CA GLY A 96 8.87 7.66 3.05
C GLY A 96 10.08 7.02 2.37
N LEU A 97 11.03 7.84 1.90
CA LEU A 97 12.28 7.35 1.31
C LEU A 97 13.15 6.63 2.34
N ALA A 98 13.33 7.20 3.53
CA ALA A 98 14.10 6.58 4.59
C ALA A 98 13.49 5.24 5.04
N ALA A 99 12.15 5.18 5.18
CA ALA A 99 11.44 3.95 5.53
C ALA A 99 11.58 2.86 4.47
N LEU A 100 11.58 3.23 3.18
CA LEU A 100 11.84 2.28 2.09
C LEU A 100 13.29 1.78 2.13
N GLN A 101 14.25 2.65 2.42
CA GLN A 101 15.66 2.25 2.54
C GLN A 101 15.87 1.28 3.71
N SER A 102 15.33 1.55 4.89
CA SER A 102 15.44 0.66 6.05
C SER A 102 14.83 -0.72 5.76
N PHE A 103 13.66 -0.74 5.11
CA PHE A 103 13.03 -2.00 4.70
C PHE A 103 13.92 -2.80 3.72
N LEU A 104 14.53 -2.14 2.73
CA LEU A 104 15.43 -2.80 1.77
C LEU A 104 16.72 -3.31 2.41
N GLU A 105 17.22 -2.66 3.45
CA GLU A 105 18.39 -3.12 4.20
C GLU A 105 18.07 -4.33 5.08
N GLU A 106 16.91 -4.34 5.74
CA GLU A 106 16.43 -5.49 6.51
C GLU A 106 16.16 -6.71 5.63
N TYR A 107 15.60 -6.51 4.44
CA TYR A 107 15.30 -7.61 3.50
C TYR A 107 16.53 -8.22 2.81
N LYS A 108 17.69 -7.56 2.90
CA LYS A 108 18.98 -8.06 2.37
C LYS A 108 19.77 -8.90 3.38
N LYS A 109 19.40 -8.87 4.66
CA LYS A 109 19.97 -9.73 5.70
C LYS A 109 19.30 -11.09 5.70
#